data_AF-A0A6J7K4E6-F1
#
_entry.id   AF-A0A6J7K4E6-F1
#
_cell.length_a   1.000
_cell.length_b   1.000
_cell.length_c   1.000
_cell.angle_alpha   90.00
_cell.angle_beta   90.00
_cell.angle_gamma   90.00
#
_symmetry.space_group_name_H-M   'P 1'
#
loop_
_entity.id
_entity.type
_entity.pdbx_description
1 polymer ?
#
loop_
_entity_poly.entity_id
_entity_poly.type
_entity_poly.pdbx_seq_one_letter_code
_entity_poly.pdbx_strand_id
1 'polypeptide(L)'
;MSRELTPFEHLVANHLCDGLSNSAIARATSHSEKVIENTVSRMARAFGIKSDGDTNIRVLLALAYRAHFGDGSFDKLNLDCSHSKIGEDGLRYCDKHTD
;
A
#
# COMPACT_ATOMS: atom_id res chain seq x y z
N MET A 1 16.64 -8.82 0.93
CA MET A 1 16.52 -7.78 -0.11
C MET A 1 15.11 -7.82 -0.66
N SER A 2 14.29 -6.85 -0.28
CA SER A 2 12.94 -6.69 -0.83
C SER A 2 13.07 -6.31 -2.30
N ARG A 3 12.40 -7.03 -3.20
CA ARG A 3 12.35 -6.67 -4.62
C ARG A 3 11.73 -5.28 -4.76
N GLU A 4 12.35 -4.41 -5.55
CA GLU A 4 11.78 -3.12 -5.89
C GLU A 4 10.47 -3.28 -6.67
N LEU A 5 9.45 -2.55 -6.26
CA LEU A 5 8.13 -2.59 -6.90
C LEU A 5 8.11 -1.62 -8.09
N THR A 6 7.43 -2.02 -9.15
CA THR A 6 7.21 -1.12 -10.29
C THR A 6 6.24 0.01 -9.93
N PRO A 7 6.22 1.14 -10.66
CA PRO A 7 5.25 2.21 -10.43
C PRO A 7 3.80 1.73 -10.46
N PHE A 8 3.50 0.77 -11.35
CA PHE A 8 2.17 0.18 -11.42
C PHE A 8 1.84 -0.70 -10.21
N GLU A 9 2.82 -1.43 -9.68
CA GLU A 9 2.66 -2.20 -8.44
C GLU A 9 2.41 -1.29 -7.24
N HIS A 10 3.12 -0.17 -7.13
CA HIS A 10 2.85 0.85 -6.11
C HIS A 10 1.43 1.41 -6.22
N LEU A 11 0.96 1.74 -7.43
CA LEU A 11 -0.41 2.20 -7.66
C LEU A 11 -1.46 1.19 -7.19
N VAL A 12 -1.29 -0.09 -7.56
CA VAL A 12 -2.20 -1.16 -7.14
C VAL A 12 -2.14 -1.36 -5.62
N ALA A 13 -0.95 -1.31 -5.01
CA ALA A 13 -0.78 -1.46 -3.57
C ALA A 13 -1.41 -0.30 -2.78
N ASN A 14 -1.31 0.93 -3.27
CA ASN A 14 -2.00 2.08 -2.68
C ASN A 14 -3.53 1.89 -2.70
N HIS A 15 -4.09 1.43 -3.82
CA HIS A 15 -5.51 1.12 -3.88
C HIS A 15 -5.94 -0.07 -3.01
N LEU A 16 -5.06 -1.06 -2.82
CA LEU A 16 -5.28 -2.13 -1.84
C LEU A 16 -5.32 -1.58 -0.41
N CYS A 17 -4.44 -0.62 -0.10
CA CYS A 17 -4.45 0.08 1.18
C CYS A 17 -5.75 0.86 1.36
N ASP A 18 -6.28 1.49 0.32
CA ASP A 18 -7.61 2.15 0.36
C ASP A 18 -8.79 1.14 0.50
N GLY A 19 -8.52 -0.18 0.50
CA GLY A 19 -9.54 -1.22 0.70
C GLY A 19 -10.35 -1.57 -0.55
N LEU A 20 -9.95 -1.09 -1.73
CA LEU A 20 -10.68 -1.31 -2.98
C LEU A 20 -10.63 -2.77 -3.43
N SER A 21 -11.73 -3.33 -3.96
CA SER A 21 -11.76 -4.68 -4.57
C SER A 21 -10.95 -4.75 -5.88
N ASN A 22 -10.57 -5.95 -6.34
CA ASN A 22 -9.83 -6.08 -7.60
C ASN A 22 -10.61 -5.46 -8.78
N SER A 23 -11.92 -5.67 -8.84
CA SER A 23 -12.78 -5.01 -9.84
C SER A 23 -12.83 -3.49 -9.73
N ALA A 24 -12.78 -2.92 -8.52
CA ALA A 24 -12.72 -1.47 -8.32
C ALA A 24 -11.36 -0.89 -8.75
N ILE A 25 -10.26 -1.57 -8.40
CA ILE A 25 -8.91 -1.19 -8.85
C ILE A 25 -8.82 -1.27 -10.37
N ALA A 26 -9.34 -2.35 -10.97
CA ALA A 26 -9.36 -2.55 -12.41
C ALA A 26 -10.05 -1.39 -13.15
N ARG A 27 -11.19 -0.92 -12.62
CA ARG A 27 -11.87 0.29 -13.13
C ARG A 27 -11.03 1.55 -12.94
N ALA A 28 -10.44 1.74 -11.76
CA ALA A 28 -9.63 2.93 -11.46
C ALA A 28 -8.38 3.04 -12.33
N THR A 29 -7.74 1.91 -12.66
CA THR A 29 -6.51 1.86 -13.46
C THR A 29 -6.76 1.57 -14.94
N SER A 30 -8.02 1.47 -15.39
CA SER A 30 -8.39 1.10 -16.77
C SER A 30 -7.75 -0.22 -17.24
N HIS A 31 -7.73 -1.24 -16.38
CA HIS A 31 -7.17 -2.57 -16.68
C HIS A 31 -8.21 -3.66 -16.41
N SER A 32 -7.92 -4.91 -16.78
CA SER A 32 -8.81 -6.03 -16.43
C SER A 32 -8.60 -6.47 -14.99
N GLU A 33 -9.65 -7.02 -14.37
CA GLU A 33 -9.57 -7.61 -13.03
C GLU A 33 -8.49 -8.70 -12.93
N LYS A 34 -8.29 -9.44 -14.02
CA LYS A 34 -7.24 -10.47 -14.08
C LYS A 34 -5.83 -9.89 -13.99
N VAL A 35 -5.58 -8.71 -14.57
CA VAL A 35 -4.30 -8.02 -14.45
C VAL A 35 -4.05 -7.61 -13.00
N ILE A 36 -5.09 -7.15 -12.30
CA ILE A 36 -4.99 -6.79 -10.89
C ILE A 36 -4.67 -8.03 -10.04
N GLU A 37 -5.43 -9.11 -10.18
CA GLU A 37 -5.17 -10.39 -9.48
C GLU A 37 -3.73 -10.87 -9.64
N ASN A 38 -3.24 -10.88 -10.88
CA ASN A 38 -1.89 -11.34 -11.18
C ASN A 38 -0.83 -10.41 -10.56
N THR A 39 -1.08 -9.10 -10.54
CA THR A 39 -0.20 -8.11 -9.92
C THR A 39 -0.16 -8.29 -8.40
N VAL A 40 -1.30 -8.41 -7.74
CA VAL A 40 -1.41 -8.71 -6.31
C VAL A 40 -0.67 -10.01 -5.96
N SER A 41 -0.85 -11.05 -6.76
CA SER A 41 -0.19 -12.35 -6.54
C SER A 41 1.33 -12.25 -6.65
N ARG A 42 1.86 -11.49 -7.62
CA ARG A 42 3.31 -11.26 -7.76
C ARG A 42 3.89 -10.44 -6.62
N MET A 43 3.17 -9.40 -6.18
CA MET A 43 3.58 -8.61 -5.03
C MET A 43 3.60 -9.45 -3.75
N ALA A 44 2.53 -10.20 -3.46
CA ALA A 44 2.49 -11.09 -2.28
C ALA A 44 3.70 -12.03 -2.21
N ARG A 45 4.09 -12.65 -3.34
CA ARG A 45 5.30 -13.48 -3.42
C ARG A 45 6.58 -12.69 -3.16
N ALA A 46 6.67 -11.45 -3.66
CA ALA A 46 7.82 -10.59 -3.44
C ALA A 46 8.00 -10.19 -1.97
N PHE A 47 6.90 -10.04 -1.23
CA PHE A 47 6.89 -9.82 0.23
C PHE A 47 6.99 -11.13 1.04
N GLY A 48 7.15 -12.29 0.39
CA GLY A 48 7.23 -13.58 1.07
C GLY A 48 5.90 -14.05 1.71
N ILE A 49 4.78 -13.45 1.32
CA ILE A 49 3.45 -13.78 1.83
C ILE A 49 2.96 -15.06 1.15
N LYS A 50 2.64 -16.08 1.95
CA LYS A 50 2.04 -17.34 1.50
C LYS A 50 0.53 -17.31 1.73
N SER A 51 -0.22 -17.93 0.82
CA SER A 51 -1.64 -18.20 1.02
C SER A 51 -1.78 -19.53 1.76
N ASP A 52 -2.49 -19.53 2.88
CA ASP A 52 -2.77 -20.71 3.72
C ASP A 52 -4.26 -21.11 3.69
N GLY A 53 -5.04 -20.56 2.76
CA GLY A 53 -6.46 -20.87 2.58
C GLY A 53 -7.40 -20.11 3.51
N ASP A 54 -6.98 -19.84 4.75
CA ASP A 54 -7.76 -19.12 5.75
C ASP A 54 -7.49 -17.60 5.74
N THR A 55 -6.28 -17.19 5.34
CA THR A 55 -5.89 -15.77 5.41
C THR A 55 -6.09 -15.05 4.08
N ASN A 56 -6.75 -13.88 4.14
CA ASN A 56 -6.86 -13.00 2.98
C ASN A 56 -5.51 -12.32 2.71
N ILE A 57 -4.79 -12.82 1.71
CA ILE A 57 -3.47 -12.33 1.29
C ILE A 57 -3.43 -10.82 0.99
N ARG A 58 -4.57 -10.22 0.63
CA ARG A 58 -4.65 -8.79 0.28
C ARG A 58 -4.50 -7.91 1.51
N VAL A 59 -5.03 -8.37 2.64
CA VAL A 59 -4.88 -7.69 3.94
C VAL A 59 -3.43 -7.74 4.38
N LEU A 60 -2.81 -8.92 4.34
CA LEU A 60 -1.39 -9.06 4.66
C LEU A 60 -0.49 -8.23 3.75
N LEU A 61 -0.80 -8.21 2.45
CA LEU A 61 -0.03 -7.43 1.49
C LEU A 61 -0.17 -5.93 1.74
N ALA A 62 -1.37 -5.43 2.03
CA ALA A 62 -1.57 -4.02 2.38
C ALA A 62 -0.81 -3.65 3.66
N LEU A 63 -0.85 -4.49 4.69
CA LEU A 63 -0.09 -4.27 5.93
C LEU A 63 1.42 -4.28 5.70
N ALA A 64 1.94 -5.25 4.95
CA ALA A 64 3.36 -5.33 4.61
C ALA A 64 3.80 -4.11 3.79
N TYR A 65 3.01 -3.73 2.77
CA TYR A 65 3.31 -2.55 1.96
C TYR A 65 3.36 -1.28 2.81
N ARG A 66 2.37 -1.05 3.68
CA ARG A 66 2.35 0.11 4.61
C ARG A 66 3.53 0.12 5.57
N ALA A 67 3.95 -1.04 6.06
CA ALA A 67 5.11 -1.15 6.96
C ALA A 67 6.44 -0.81 6.24
N HIS A 68 6.52 -1.08 4.93
CA HIS A 68 7.73 -0.86 4.14
C HIS A 68 7.81 0.54 3.50
N PHE A 69 6.69 1.09 3.06
CA PHE A 69 6.64 2.32 2.26
C PHE A 69 5.86 3.47 2.92
N GLY A 70 5.40 3.28 4.17
CA GLY A 70 4.50 4.24 4.80
C GLY A 70 3.08 4.15 4.24
N ASP A 71 2.21 5.04 4.71
CA ASP A 71 0.79 4.95 4.41
C ASP A 71 0.18 6.32 4.13
N GLY A 72 0.23 6.70 2.85
CA GLY A 72 -0.42 7.92 2.36
C GLY A 72 -1.96 7.89 2.48
N SER A 73 -2.58 6.75 2.77
CA SER A 73 -4.02 6.71 3.05
C SER A 73 -4.34 7.27 4.45
N PHE A 74 -3.40 7.23 5.42
CA PHE A 74 -3.58 7.96 6.69
C PHE A 74 -3.52 9.47 6.49
N ASP A 75 -2.69 9.96 5.56
CA ASP A 75 -2.64 11.40 5.24
C ASP A 75 -4.02 11.88 4.72
N LYS A 76 -4.73 11.06 3.95
CA LYS A 76 -6.11 11.35 3.49
C LYS A 76 -7.14 11.39 4.62
N LEU A 77 -6.89 10.71 5.74
CA LEU A 77 -7.77 10.72 6.90
C LEU A 77 -7.57 11.96 7.79
N ASN A 78 -6.59 12.81 7.46
CA ASN A 78 -6.25 14.02 8.21
C ASN A 78 -6.01 13.73 9.70
N LEU A 79 -5.51 12.52 9.99
CA LEU A 79 -5.19 12.06 11.33
C LEU A 79 -3.71 12.35 11.61
N ASP A 80 -3.43 12.90 12.78
CA ASP A 80 -2.05 13.09 13.22
C ASP A 80 -1.36 11.73 13.33
N CYS A 81 -0.36 11.50 12.47
CA CYS A 81 0.46 10.29 12.57
C CYS A 81 1.22 10.32 13.91
N SER A 82 1.48 9.15 14.50
CA SER A 82 2.21 9.04 15.78
C SER A 82 3.67 9.54 15.72
N HIS A 83 4.15 9.90 14.53
CA HIS A 83 5.47 10.46 14.27
C HIS A 83 5.42 11.96 13.92
N SER A 84 4.26 12.60 14.09
CA SER A 84 4.09 14.03 13.86
C SER A 84 4.90 14.82 14.89
N LYS A 85 5.74 15.74 14.40
CA LYS A 85 6.45 16.74 15.19
C LYS A 85 6.23 18.13 14.60
N ILE A 86 6.34 19.14 15.46
CA ILE A 86 6.33 20.54 15.05
C ILE A 86 7.79 20.94 14.80
N GLY A 87 8.09 21.39 13.58
CA GLY A 87 9.40 21.91 13.20
C GLY A 87 9.68 23.30 13.78
N GLU A 88 10.91 23.78 13.63
CA GLU A 88 11.34 25.10 14.15
C GLU A 88 10.61 26.28 13.48
N ASP A 89 10.01 26.06 12.32
CA ASP A 89 9.17 26.99 11.57
C ASP A 89 7.69 26.97 12.01
N GLY A 90 7.32 26.13 12.98
CA GLY A 90 5.95 25.95 13.45
C GLY A 90 5.08 25.07 12.54
N LEU A 91 5.64 24.51 11.46
CA LEU A 91 4.94 23.60 10.56
C LEU A 91 5.01 22.16 11.08
N ARG A 92 3.99 21.35 10.76
CA ARG A 92 3.90 19.94 11.17
C ARG A 92 4.58 19.06 10.15
N TYR A 93 5.53 18.23 10.60
CA TYR A 93 6.28 17.29 9.79
C TYR A 93 6.13 15.86 10.33
N CYS A 94 6.14 14.89 9.43
CA CYS A 94 6.24 13.49 9.80
C CYS A 94 7.72 13.06 9.71
N ASP A 95 8.34 12.74 10.85
CA ASP A 95 9.76 12.35 10.93
C ASP A 95 10.09 10.99 10.24
N LYS A 96 9.09 10.33 9.66
CA LYS A 96 9.21 9.00 9.04
C LYS A 96 8.56 8.87 7.66
N HIS A 97 7.92 9.90 7.12
CA HIS A 97 7.56 9.91 5.70
C HIS A 97 8.76 10.49 4.95
N THR A 98 9.70 9.63 4.56
CA THR A 98 10.66 9.98 3.52
C THR A 98 9.96 9.83 2.18
N ASP A 99 10.03 10.91 1.36
CA ASP A 99 9.49 10.99 -0.01
C ASP A 99 9.73 9.74 -0.88
#